data_AF-A0A522UWI9-F1
#
_entry.id   AF-A0A522UWI9-F1
#
_cell.length_a   1.000
_cell.length_b   1.000
_cell.length_c   1.000
_cell.angle_alpha   90.00
_cell.angle_beta   90.00
_cell.angle_gamma   90.00
#
_symmetry.space_group_name_H-M   'P 1'
#
loop_
_entity.id
_entity.type
_entity.pdbx_description
1 polymer ?
#
loop_
_entity_poly.entity_id
_entity_poly.type
_entity_poly.pdbx_seq_one_letter_code
_entity_poly.pdbx_strand_id
1 'polypeptide(L)'
;MPRLRETILTTCSRSVSRCRMMLSIFCLISPPVSRNSDDSSQYLPANACIMSAMPCKFNTSRADLPLLPCLFTREFPNIIFGGFIVSVGNGTMKLTLRNQIFLSYIVMILFNLVVGIYAIWNFKELNTITTDIIVGDLSIGEKLSKLNDSILAQDLHEKRFLTLHQAESENLFWNKSREFTSLLTEIGGLSSSLKTSLDTLSVHHDAYNQFFSEESALIKAGRMNEATVLSAGELKNSFNKMLLTIKDIDLKIKRQQNQHIGRSNSLGEKALTSTIVLSVIAVLFGILFAYLITDHLSTAIEHLKAATHSIRTGDFDNLPEIKGADELADLAISFKEMSVRLKELEEMNLDANPLTKLPGNLAIEKELLTRLNETQKFSFCLVDLDNFKGFNDRYGYARGSDVIKWMGELLLEIKKELGTPEDFLGHIGGDDYVIICDPDRVQAICNRIISDFDRGIGSHYDPEDLKKGFIVSIDRNDKPTIFGIMTVSIAVVNTDRTLIREPKEVALKVTELKQYAKTFAKSLCIMDRRRTL
;
A
#
# COMPACT_ATOMS: atom_id res chain seq x y z
N MET A 1 -34.12 -16.49 -46.31
CA MET A 1 -34.05 -16.04 -44.90
C MET A 1 -34.30 -17.23 -43.98
N PRO A 2 -33.23 -17.84 -43.44
CA PRO A 2 -33.24 -18.20 -42.02
C PRO A 2 -31.82 -18.21 -41.41
N ARG A 3 -31.47 -17.19 -40.61
CA ARG A 3 -30.31 -17.20 -39.69
C ARG A 3 -30.56 -16.24 -38.51
N LEU A 4 -31.66 -16.45 -37.79
CA LEU A 4 -31.93 -15.71 -36.54
C LEU A 4 -32.61 -16.55 -35.45
N ARG A 5 -32.55 -17.89 -35.55
CA ARG A 5 -33.16 -18.81 -34.56
C ARG A 5 -32.17 -19.59 -33.70
N GLU A 6 -30.86 -19.49 -33.95
CA GLU A 6 -29.84 -20.21 -33.17
C GLU A 6 -29.11 -19.35 -32.11
N THR A 7 -29.27 -18.02 -32.11
CA THR A 7 -28.52 -17.14 -31.18
C THR A 7 -29.27 -16.86 -29.86
N ILE A 8 -30.51 -17.32 -29.70
CA ILE A 8 -31.34 -17.03 -28.50
C ILE A 8 -31.38 -18.21 -27.52
N LEU A 9 -31.01 -19.43 -27.94
CA LEU A 9 -31.06 -20.63 -27.08
C LEU A 9 -29.75 -20.96 -26.35
N THR A 10 -28.66 -20.23 -26.59
CA THR A 10 -27.38 -20.42 -25.89
C THR A 10 -27.13 -19.41 -24.76
N THR A 11 -27.99 -18.40 -24.61
CA THR A 11 -27.84 -17.36 -23.55
C THR A 11 -28.72 -17.62 -22.33
N CYS A 12 -29.59 -18.64 -22.34
CA CYS A 12 -30.57 -18.88 -21.28
C CYS A 12 -30.29 -20.10 -20.38
N SER A 13 -29.13 -20.77 -20.50
CA SER A 13 -28.75 -21.88 -19.59
C SER A 13 -27.47 -21.66 -18.78
N ARG A 14 -26.88 -20.45 -18.82
CA ARG A 14 -25.68 -20.09 -18.02
C ARG A 14 -25.97 -19.05 -16.92
N SER A 15 -27.19 -19.06 -16.40
CA SER A 15 -27.64 -18.30 -15.22
C SER A 15 -27.84 -19.16 -13.96
N VAL A 16 -27.20 -20.35 -13.85
CA VAL A 16 -27.44 -21.28 -12.72
C VAL A 16 -26.22 -21.51 -11.80
N SER A 17 -25.09 -20.80 -11.97
CA SER A 17 -23.95 -20.92 -11.02
C SER A 17 -23.49 -19.64 -10.31
N ARG A 18 -24.19 -18.51 -10.48
CA ARG A 18 -23.85 -17.25 -9.78
C ARG A 18 -24.95 -16.64 -8.89
N CYS A 19 -26.07 -17.35 -8.69
CA CYS A 19 -27.15 -16.96 -7.76
C CYS A 19 -27.17 -17.80 -6.47
N ARG A 20 -26.00 -18.04 -5.85
CA ARG A 20 -25.92 -18.75 -4.55
C ARG A 20 -25.10 -18.02 -3.48
N MET A 21 -24.83 -16.73 -3.66
CA MET A 21 -24.06 -15.92 -2.69
C MET A 21 -24.69 -14.52 -2.52
N MET A 22 -26.01 -14.45 -2.37
CA MET A 22 -26.77 -13.22 -2.12
C MET A 22 -28.07 -13.53 -1.37
N LEU A 23 -27.98 -14.41 -0.37
CA LEU A 23 -29.10 -14.74 0.54
C LEU A 23 -28.54 -15.33 1.84
N SER A 24 -27.87 -14.52 2.65
CA SER A 24 -27.54 -14.78 4.07
C SER A 24 -27.15 -13.49 4.80
N ILE A 25 -27.81 -12.36 4.50
CA ILE A 25 -27.75 -11.13 5.32
C ILE A 25 -29.20 -10.84 5.66
N PHE A 26 -29.69 -11.43 6.76
CA PHE A 26 -30.84 -11.06 7.59
C PHE A 26 -31.24 -12.31 8.39
N CYS A 27 -30.48 -12.63 9.43
CA CYS A 27 -30.97 -13.45 10.52
C CYS A 27 -30.15 -13.18 11.79
N LEU A 28 -30.89 -12.90 12.87
CA LEU A 28 -30.52 -13.02 14.29
C LEU A 28 -29.81 -11.84 14.96
N ILE A 29 -30.67 -10.87 15.30
CA ILE A 29 -30.72 -10.23 16.62
C ILE A 29 -30.99 -11.32 17.67
N SER A 30 -30.04 -11.55 18.60
CA SER A 30 -30.20 -11.85 20.05
C SER A 30 -29.00 -12.67 20.58
N PRO A 31 -28.58 -12.45 21.85
CA PRO A 31 -27.32 -12.95 22.40
C PRO A 31 -27.47 -14.35 23.01
N PRO A 32 -26.38 -15.12 23.21
CA PRO A 32 -26.43 -16.32 24.03
C PRO A 32 -26.19 -15.99 25.52
N VAL A 33 -27.20 -16.28 26.33
CA VAL A 33 -27.14 -16.66 27.75
C VAL A 33 -26.94 -18.19 27.75
N SER A 34 -26.12 -18.92 28.51
CA SER A 34 -25.52 -18.83 29.85
C SER A 34 -24.46 -19.95 30.01
N ARG A 35 -23.47 -19.77 30.90
CA ARG A 35 -23.34 -20.47 32.21
C ARG A 35 -21.97 -20.23 32.86
N ASN A 36 -22.02 -19.68 34.08
CA ASN A 36 -21.32 -19.96 35.35
C ASN A 36 -19.94 -20.65 35.29
N SER A 37 -18.94 -20.32 36.11
CA SER A 37 -18.93 -19.87 37.52
C SER A 37 -17.51 -19.40 37.92
N ASP A 38 -17.45 -18.52 38.92
CA ASP A 38 -16.32 -18.20 39.84
C ASP A 38 -15.05 -17.61 39.19
N ASP A 39 -14.44 -16.53 39.66
CA ASP A 39 -14.15 -16.18 41.04
C ASP A 39 -13.88 -14.66 41.21
N SER A 40 -13.88 -14.28 42.47
CA SER A 40 -13.88 -13.00 43.17
C SER A 40 -12.72 -11.98 43.00
N SER A 41 -12.96 -10.77 43.55
CA SER A 41 -12.01 -9.70 43.97
C SER A 41 -11.59 -8.66 42.88
N GLN A 42 -11.50 -7.33 43.06
CA GLN A 42 -11.61 -6.39 44.20
C GLN A 42 -11.58 -4.92 43.68
N TYR A 43 -12.28 -4.02 44.38
CA TYR A 43 -12.11 -2.55 44.59
C TYR A 43 -11.69 -1.52 43.49
N LEU A 44 -12.63 -0.59 43.18
CA LEU A 44 -12.64 0.89 43.41
C LEU A 44 -11.45 1.83 42.97
N PRO A 45 -11.62 3.18 42.87
CA PRO A 45 -11.48 3.92 41.61
C PRO A 45 -10.60 5.21 41.67
N ALA A 46 -10.63 5.96 40.55
CA ALA A 46 -10.51 7.42 40.42
C ALA A 46 -9.13 8.13 40.38
N ASN A 47 -9.09 9.10 39.44
CA ASN A 47 -8.47 10.43 39.46
C ASN A 47 -7.09 10.73 38.81
N ALA A 48 -7.15 11.87 38.09
CA ALA A 48 -6.15 12.93 37.90
C ALA A 48 -4.96 12.65 36.95
N CYS A 49 -4.87 13.33 35.80
CA CYS A 49 -4.47 14.74 35.62
C CYS A 49 -2.99 14.98 35.96
N ILE A 50 -2.11 15.02 34.96
CA ILE A 50 -0.86 15.81 34.98
C ILE A 50 -0.57 16.34 33.57
N MET A 51 -0.89 17.62 33.36
CA MET A 51 -0.12 18.53 32.49
C MET A 51 1.16 18.95 33.20
N SER A 52 2.15 19.42 32.43
CA SER A 52 3.43 20.11 32.79
C SER A 52 4.65 19.25 32.41
N ALA A 53 5.77 19.76 31.87
CA ALA A 53 6.23 21.11 31.62
C ALA A 53 7.33 21.08 30.53
N MET A 54 7.48 22.19 29.79
CA MET A 54 8.73 22.58 29.14
C MET A 54 9.83 22.84 30.18
N PRO A 55 11.09 22.90 29.73
CA PRO A 55 11.88 24.08 30.08
C PRO A 55 12.53 24.75 28.87
N CYS A 56 12.28 26.06 28.74
CA CYS A 56 13.13 27.01 28.03
C CYS A 56 14.48 27.15 28.75
N LYS A 57 15.57 27.25 27.98
CA LYS A 57 16.79 27.96 28.38
C LYS A 57 17.14 28.98 27.30
N PHE A 58 17.05 30.24 27.68
CA PHE A 58 17.63 31.38 26.98
C PHE A 58 19.13 31.46 27.31
N ASN A 59 19.97 31.73 26.32
CA ASN A 59 21.15 32.57 26.54
C ASN A 59 21.47 33.39 25.27
N THR A 60 21.88 34.62 25.50
CA THR A 60 21.90 35.80 24.62
C THR A 60 23.19 35.98 23.80
N SER A 61 23.11 36.56 22.59
CA SER A 61 23.81 37.84 22.25
C SER A 61 23.67 38.28 20.77
N ARG A 62 23.38 39.59 20.60
CA ARG A 62 23.62 40.57 19.49
C ARG A 62 23.34 40.17 18.03
N ALA A 63 22.32 40.75 17.38
CA ALA A 63 22.26 42.09 16.75
C ALA A 63 23.01 42.17 15.41
N ASP A 64 22.25 42.08 14.29
CA ASP A 64 22.26 42.98 13.13
C ASP A 64 21.59 42.32 11.90
N LEU A 65 20.63 43.03 11.27
CA LEU A 65 20.03 42.77 9.96
C LEU A 65 20.21 44.06 9.12
N PRO A 66 20.09 44.08 7.78
CA PRO A 66 19.94 42.97 6.82
C PRO A 66 20.84 43.10 5.57
N LEU A 67 21.21 41.99 4.93
CA LEU A 67 21.50 41.93 3.49
C LEU A 67 21.16 40.52 2.97
N LEU A 68 20.14 40.44 2.11
CA LEU A 68 19.88 39.30 1.22
C LEU A 68 21.10 39.11 0.28
N PRO A 69 21.51 37.87 -0.04
CA PRO A 69 20.90 37.19 -1.17
C PRO A 69 20.72 35.66 -1.03
N CYS A 70 19.68 35.17 -1.69
CA CYS A 70 19.54 33.87 -2.36
C CYS A 70 20.44 32.70 -1.90
N LEU A 71 19.91 31.84 -1.02
CA LEU A 71 20.32 30.44 -0.89
C LEU A 71 19.07 29.57 -0.70
N PHE A 72 18.45 29.20 -1.82
CA PHE A 72 17.34 28.26 -1.90
C PHE A 72 17.88 26.83 -2.00
N THR A 73 18.57 26.37 -0.95
CA THR A 73 18.88 24.93 -0.76
C THR A 73 18.94 24.67 0.73
N ARG A 74 17.77 24.59 1.37
CA ARG A 74 17.65 23.96 2.68
C ARG A 74 16.61 22.85 2.56
N GLU A 75 17.15 21.65 2.64
CA GLU A 75 16.49 20.38 2.95
C GLU A 75 15.25 20.62 3.82
N PHE A 76 14.07 20.39 3.24
CA PHE A 76 12.91 20.12 4.06
C PHE A 76 13.18 18.78 4.76
N PRO A 77 13.01 18.70 6.09
CA PRO A 77 13.08 17.41 6.75
C PRO A 77 11.97 16.56 6.14
N ASN A 78 12.37 15.44 5.53
CA ASN A 78 11.47 14.36 5.16
C ASN A 78 10.52 14.12 6.35
N ILE A 79 9.27 14.55 6.21
CA ILE A 79 8.20 14.07 7.07
C ILE A 79 8.05 12.62 6.65
N ILE A 80 8.82 11.76 7.34
CA ILE A 80 8.75 10.32 7.23
C ILE A 80 7.36 9.93 7.72
N PHE A 81 6.40 9.90 6.81
CA PHE A 81 5.26 9.00 6.95
C PHE A 81 5.84 7.60 6.82
N GLY A 82 6.33 7.08 7.96
CA GLY A 82 6.60 5.66 8.10
C GLY A 82 5.36 4.91 7.62
N GLY A 83 5.59 3.90 6.79
CA GLY A 83 4.53 3.17 6.10
C GLY A 83 3.31 2.99 6.98
N PHE A 84 2.13 3.27 6.44
CA PHE A 84 0.85 3.17 7.15
C PHE A 84 0.71 1.77 7.78
N ILE A 85 1.13 1.62 9.04
CA ILE A 85 0.79 0.46 9.86
C ILE A 85 -0.58 0.79 10.43
N VAL A 86 -1.63 0.40 9.68
CA VAL A 86 -2.97 0.34 10.25
C VAL A 86 -2.98 -0.85 11.22
N SER A 87 -2.78 -0.57 12.51
CA SER A 87 -2.89 -1.56 13.58
C SER A 87 -4.35 -1.96 13.76
N VAL A 88 -4.83 -2.91 12.95
CA VAL A 88 -6.06 -3.65 13.20
C VAL A 88 -5.68 -4.90 13.99
N GLY A 89 -6.00 -4.93 15.29
CA GLY A 89 -5.99 -6.08 16.21
C GLY A 89 -5.01 -7.24 15.96
N ASN A 90 -3.99 -7.36 16.83
CA ASN A 90 -3.15 -8.55 17.09
C ASN A 90 -2.46 -9.29 15.92
N GLY A 91 -2.43 -8.75 14.70
CA GLY A 91 -1.60 -9.29 13.61
C GLY A 91 -0.98 -8.16 12.79
N THR A 92 0.35 -8.07 12.75
CA THR A 92 1.06 -7.20 11.81
C THR A 92 0.88 -7.76 10.40
N MET A 93 -0.21 -7.40 9.72
CA MET A 93 -0.35 -7.69 8.29
C MET A 93 0.68 -6.87 7.53
N LYS A 94 1.70 -7.53 6.96
CA LYS A 94 2.54 -6.92 5.92
C LYS A 94 1.62 -6.48 4.78
N LEU A 95 1.46 -5.17 4.62
CA LEU A 95 0.62 -4.61 3.56
C LEU A 95 1.39 -4.68 2.25
N THR A 96 1.04 -5.67 1.45
CA THR A 96 1.49 -5.78 0.06
C THR A 96 1.15 -4.51 -0.73
N LEU A 97 1.95 -4.19 -1.74
CA LEU A 97 1.79 -3.05 -2.64
C LEU A 97 0.40 -3.06 -3.28
N ARG A 98 -0.09 -4.26 -3.63
CA ARG A 98 -1.47 -4.47 -4.09
C ARG A 98 -2.50 -4.01 -3.05
N ASN A 99 -2.32 -4.39 -1.78
CA ASN A 99 -3.26 -4.04 -0.72
C ASN A 99 -3.22 -2.54 -0.40
N GLN A 100 -2.06 -1.90 -0.48
CA GLN A 100 -1.93 -0.44 -0.30
C GLN A 100 -2.68 0.33 -1.39
N ILE A 101 -2.47 -0.05 -2.66
CA ILE A 101 -3.19 0.53 -3.80
C ILE A 101 -4.69 0.29 -3.65
N PHE A 102 -5.11 -0.94 -3.33
CA PHE A 102 -6.51 -1.28 -3.17
C PHE A 102 -7.18 -0.51 -2.03
N LEU A 103 -6.49 -0.34 -0.90
CA LEU A 103 -6.98 0.45 0.23
C LEU A 103 -7.19 1.92 -0.15
N SER A 104 -6.28 2.49 -0.94
CA SER A 104 -6.43 3.87 -1.45
C SER A 104 -7.68 4.03 -2.33
N TYR A 105 -7.95 3.06 -3.22
CA TYR A 105 -9.16 3.06 -4.03
C TYR A 105 -10.42 2.91 -3.20
N ILE A 106 -10.41 2.06 -2.16
CA ILE A 106 -11.53 1.94 -1.22
C ILE A 106 -11.82 3.28 -0.55
N VAL A 107 -10.78 3.96 -0.03
CA VAL A 107 -10.94 5.27 0.63
C VAL A 107 -11.52 6.29 -0.35
N MET A 108 -11.02 6.34 -1.59
CA MET A 108 -11.54 7.23 -2.63
C MET A 108 -13.00 6.93 -2.99
N ILE A 109 -13.37 5.65 -3.15
CA ILE A 109 -14.75 5.24 -3.44
C ILE A 109 -15.67 5.60 -2.27
N LEU A 110 -15.25 5.35 -1.03
CA LEU A 110 -16.03 5.66 0.16
C LEU A 110 -16.29 7.16 0.27
N PHE A 111 -15.29 7.99 -0.02
CA PHE A 111 -15.45 9.45 -0.03
C PHE A 111 -16.46 9.90 -1.11
N ASN A 112 -16.37 9.36 -2.32
CA ASN A 112 -17.35 9.64 -3.39
C ASN A 112 -18.77 9.19 -3.02
N LEU A 113 -18.90 8.06 -2.33
CA LEU A 113 -20.18 7.52 -1.89
C LEU A 113 -20.84 8.43 -0.85
N VAL A 114 -20.05 8.99 0.08
CA VAL A 114 -20.53 9.98 1.06
C VAL A 114 -21.07 11.23 0.35
N VAL A 115 -20.36 11.76 -0.65
CA VAL A 115 -20.84 12.90 -1.45
C VAL A 115 -22.14 12.56 -2.19
N GLY A 116 -22.23 11.37 -2.77
CA GLY A 116 -23.43 10.89 -3.45
C GLY A 116 -24.64 10.76 -2.52
N ILE A 117 -24.48 10.15 -1.34
CA ILE A 117 -25.54 10.04 -0.33
C ILE A 117 -26.02 11.43 0.10
N TYR A 118 -25.09 12.35 0.35
CA TYR A 118 -25.41 13.71 0.74
C TYR A 118 -26.22 14.44 -0.34
N ALA A 119 -25.85 14.30 -1.61
CA ALA A 119 -26.58 14.90 -2.73
C ALA A 119 -28.01 14.34 -2.85
N ILE A 120 -28.17 13.01 -2.75
CA ILE A 120 -29.47 12.34 -2.80
C ILE A 120 -30.37 12.80 -1.65
N TRP A 121 -29.83 12.93 -0.44
CA TRP A 121 -30.59 13.37 0.72
C TRP A 121 -31.12 14.80 0.55
N ASN A 122 -30.29 15.74 0.09
CA ASN A 122 -30.74 17.10 -0.19
C ASN A 122 -31.78 17.17 -1.31
N PHE A 123 -31.62 16.37 -2.37
CA PHE A 123 -32.58 16.32 -3.45
C PHE A 123 -33.95 15.82 -2.98
N LYS A 124 -33.97 14.82 -2.08
CA LYS A 124 -35.22 14.32 -1.48
C LYS A 124 -35.92 15.39 -0.62
N GLU A 125 -35.15 16.14 0.18
CA GLU A 125 -35.69 17.23 1.00
C GLU A 125 -36.29 18.34 0.12
N LEU A 126 -35.59 18.75 -0.94
CA LEU A 126 -36.09 19.72 -1.92
C LEU A 126 -37.37 19.25 -2.61
N ASN A 127 -37.41 17.99 -3.03
CA ASN A 127 -38.60 17.42 -3.68
C ASN A 127 -39.80 17.39 -2.75
N THR A 128 -39.58 17.16 -1.45
CA THR A 128 -40.65 17.14 -0.44
C THR A 128 -41.23 18.54 -0.25
N ILE A 129 -40.39 19.55 -0.05
CA ILE A 129 -40.82 20.97 0.07
C ILE A 129 -41.55 21.43 -1.21
N THR A 130 -41.05 21.04 -2.38
CA THR A 130 -41.69 21.38 -3.67
C THR A 130 -43.08 20.75 -3.79
N THR A 131 -43.23 19.51 -3.34
CA THR A 131 -44.53 18.82 -3.34
C THR A 131 -45.51 19.51 -2.39
N ASP A 132 -45.08 19.91 -1.20
CA ASP A 132 -45.91 20.63 -0.23
C ASP A 132 -46.42 21.97 -0.80
N ILE A 133 -45.59 22.71 -1.55
CA ILE A 133 -45.98 23.95 -2.23
C ILE A 133 -47.02 23.69 -3.32
N ILE A 134 -46.81 22.68 -4.17
CA ILE A 134 -47.66 22.41 -5.34
C ILE A 134 -49.01 21.82 -4.92
N VAL A 135 -48.99 20.81 -4.04
CA VAL A 135 -50.20 20.03 -3.68
C VAL A 135 -50.96 20.68 -2.53
N GLY A 136 -50.26 21.28 -1.57
CA GLY A 136 -50.88 21.95 -0.42
C GLY A 136 -51.23 23.40 -0.72
N ASP A 137 -50.22 24.28 -0.70
CA ASP A 137 -50.42 25.73 -0.68
C ASP A 137 -51.14 26.26 -1.91
N LEU A 138 -50.79 25.77 -3.12
CA LEU A 138 -51.40 26.23 -4.37
C LEU A 138 -52.89 25.83 -4.47
N SER A 139 -53.20 24.58 -4.07
CA SER A 139 -54.56 24.02 -4.10
C SER A 139 -55.49 24.74 -3.12
N ILE A 140 -55.00 25.01 -1.90
CA ILE A 140 -55.74 25.76 -0.88
C ILE A 140 -56.02 27.19 -1.38
N GLY A 141 -55.02 27.85 -1.98
CA GLY A 141 -55.17 29.19 -2.54
C GLY A 141 -56.26 29.28 -3.62
N GLU A 142 -56.30 28.31 -4.55
CA GLU A 142 -57.33 28.26 -5.60
C GLU A 142 -58.75 28.10 -5.00
N LYS A 143 -58.92 27.18 -4.05
CA LYS A 143 -60.20 26.95 -3.38
C LYS A 143 -60.66 28.17 -2.57
N LEU A 144 -59.73 28.86 -1.92
CA LEU A 144 -60.03 30.08 -1.18
C LEU A 144 -60.49 31.21 -2.11
N SER A 145 -59.90 31.32 -3.32
CA SER A 145 -60.38 32.26 -4.34
C SER A 145 -61.82 31.96 -4.75
N LYS A 146 -62.17 30.70 -5.02
CA LYS A 146 -63.55 30.28 -5.34
C LYS A 146 -64.52 30.52 -4.19
N LEU A 147 -64.05 30.36 -2.95
CA LEU A 147 -64.83 30.64 -1.75
C LEU A 147 -65.14 32.15 -1.64
N ASN A 148 -64.15 33.00 -1.92
CA ASN A 148 -64.34 34.45 -2.02
C ASN A 148 -65.35 34.82 -3.12
N ASP A 149 -65.24 34.22 -4.30
CA ASP A 149 -66.17 34.46 -5.41
C ASP A 149 -67.60 34.03 -5.06
N SER A 150 -67.74 32.92 -4.32
CA SER A 150 -69.04 32.41 -3.86
C SER A 150 -69.74 33.37 -2.91
N ILE A 151 -69.01 33.96 -1.94
CA ILE A 151 -69.64 34.92 -1.01
C ILE A 151 -70.00 36.26 -1.68
N LEU A 152 -69.17 36.74 -2.62
CA LEU A 152 -69.49 37.93 -3.43
C LEU A 152 -70.75 37.70 -4.28
N ALA A 153 -70.87 36.52 -4.90
CA ALA A 153 -72.05 36.15 -5.66
C ALA A 153 -73.28 36.00 -4.75
N GLN A 154 -73.11 35.46 -3.55
CA GLN A 154 -74.19 35.32 -2.56
C GLN A 154 -74.74 36.69 -2.13
N ASP A 155 -73.87 37.67 -1.82
CA ASP A 155 -74.28 39.06 -1.53
C ASP A 155 -74.97 39.73 -2.74
N LEU A 156 -74.45 39.53 -3.96
CA LEU A 156 -75.12 40.02 -5.16
C LEU A 156 -76.55 39.48 -5.30
N HIS A 157 -76.78 38.20 -5.01
CA HIS A 157 -78.10 37.59 -5.08
C HIS A 157 -79.04 38.07 -3.98
N GLU A 158 -78.52 38.35 -2.78
CA GLU A 158 -79.30 39.02 -1.73
C GLU A 158 -79.76 40.41 -2.18
N LYS A 159 -78.86 41.27 -2.69
CA LYS A 159 -79.24 42.62 -3.14
C LYS A 159 -80.26 42.59 -4.27
N ARG A 160 -80.15 41.62 -5.18
CA ARG A 160 -81.14 41.40 -6.25
C ARG A 160 -82.48 40.95 -5.69
N PHE A 161 -82.49 40.07 -4.70
CA PHE A 161 -83.72 39.63 -4.05
C PHE A 161 -84.43 40.78 -3.31
N LEU A 162 -83.67 41.60 -2.58
CA LEU A 162 -84.18 42.81 -1.91
C LEU A 162 -84.80 43.82 -2.90
N THR A 163 -84.28 43.90 -4.13
CA THR A 163 -84.73 44.89 -5.13
C THR A 163 -85.86 44.36 -6.03
N LEU A 164 -85.78 43.09 -6.46
CA LEU A 164 -86.64 42.50 -7.49
C LEU A 164 -87.71 41.56 -6.93
N HIS A 165 -87.55 41.09 -5.69
CA HIS A 165 -88.48 40.17 -5.02
C HIS A 165 -88.74 38.85 -5.76
N GLN A 166 -87.77 38.40 -6.57
CA GLN A 166 -87.90 37.18 -7.37
C GLN A 166 -87.38 35.96 -6.62
N ALA A 167 -88.19 34.89 -6.57
CA ALA A 167 -87.81 33.61 -5.95
C ALA A 167 -86.53 32.99 -6.56
N GLU A 168 -86.21 33.31 -7.82
CA GLU A 168 -84.96 32.88 -8.47
C GLU A 168 -83.71 33.41 -7.75
N SER A 169 -83.72 34.68 -7.32
CA SER A 169 -82.58 35.27 -6.61
C SER A 169 -82.38 34.64 -5.23
N GLU A 170 -83.47 34.31 -4.54
CA GLU A 170 -83.42 33.56 -3.27
C GLU A 170 -82.83 32.15 -3.48
N ASN A 171 -83.23 31.44 -4.54
CA ASN A 171 -82.68 30.12 -4.85
C ASN A 171 -81.18 30.17 -5.18
N LEU A 172 -80.75 31.18 -5.94
CA LEU A 172 -79.34 31.38 -6.29
C LEU A 172 -78.49 31.76 -5.07
N PHE A 173 -79.03 32.54 -4.13
CA PHE A 173 -78.40 32.79 -2.82
C PHE A 173 -78.12 31.48 -2.10
N TRP A 174 -79.14 30.62 -1.94
CA TRP A 174 -78.98 29.35 -1.25
C TRP A 174 -78.06 28.37 -1.98
N ASN A 175 -78.00 28.44 -3.31
CA ASN A 175 -77.05 27.66 -4.08
C ASN A 175 -75.60 28.07 -3.77
N LYS A 176 -75.32 29.38 -3.78
CA LYS A 176 -74.00 29.91 -3.42
C LYS A 176 -73.63 29.68 -1.96
N SER A 177 -74.60 29.73 -1.05
CA SER A 177 -74.42 29.31 0.33
C SER A 177 -73.91 27.87 0.45
N ARG A 178 -74.53 26.92 -0.27
CA ARG A 178 -74.11 25.51 -0.23
C ARG A 178 -72.73 25.31 -0.85
N GLU A 179 -72.44 25.98 -1.96
CA GLU A 179 -71.11 25.98 -2.59
C GLU A 179 -70.03 26.49 -1.63
N PHE A 180 -70.32 27.59 -0.91
CA PHE A 180 -69.44 28.14 0.12
C PHE A 180 -69.16 27.12 1.24
N THR A 181 -70.19 26.48 1.79
CA THR A 181 -70.03 25.47 2.85
C THR A 181 -69.21 24.25 2.37
N SER A 182 -69.41 23.82 1.11
CA SER A 182 -68.62 22.73 0.51
C SER A 182 -67.15 23.10 0.43
N LEU A 183 -66.83 24.28 -0.11
CA LEU A 183 -65.46 24.77 -0.24
C LEU A 183 -64.79 24.94 1.13
N LEU A 184 -65.52 25.44 2.12
CA LEU A 184 -65.01 25.62 3.49
C LEU A 184 -64.63 24.27 4.12
N THR A 185 -65.44 23.23 3.90
CA THR A 185 -65.17 21.86 4.35
C THR A 185 -63.96 21.26 3.64
N GLU A 186 -63.86 21.44 2.32
CA GLU A 186 -62.73 20.96 1.53
C GLU A 186 -61.41 21.60 1.94
N ILE A 187 -61.39 22.91 2.22
CA ILE A 187 -60.21 23.62 2.71
C ILE A 187 -59.83 23.13 4.11
N GLY A 188 -60.82 22.90 4.99
CA GLY A 188 -60.59 22.38 6.34
C GLY A 188 -59.99 20.97 6.35
N GLY A 189 -60.28 20.16 5.33
CA GLY A 189 -59.67 18.84 5.14
C GLY A 189 -58.21 18.89 4.68
N LEU A 190 -57.77 19.99 4.07
CA LEU A 190 -56.42 20.16 3.51
C LEU A 190 -55.42 20.79 4.48
N SER A 191 -55.89 21.62 5.43
CA SER A 191 -55.00 22.30 6.37
C SER A 191 -55.59 22.44 7.77
N SER A 192 -55.01 21.72 8.72
CA SER A 192 -55.33 21.85 10.15
C SER A 192 -54.94 23.21 10.73
N SER A 193 -53.94 23.89 10.15
CA SER A 193 -53.46 25.19 10.61
C SER A 193 -54.47 26.32 10.43
N LEU A 194 -55.42 26.16 9.50
CA LEU A 194 -56.46 27.15 9.20
C LEU A 194 -57.77 26.91 9.96
N LYS A 195 -57.87 25.79 10.70
CA LYS A 195 -59.13 25.33 11.30
C LYS A 195 -59.85 26.41 12.10
N THR A 196 -59.16 27.11 13.00
CA THR A 196 -59.77 28.18 13.83
C THR A 196 -60.33 29.33 12.99
N SER A 197 -59.65 29.73 11.92
CA SER A 197 -60.11 30.80 11.02
C SER A 197 -61.28 30.33 10.16
N LEU A 198 -61.29 29.07 9.73
CA LEU A 198 -62.41 28.46 9.00
C LEU A 198 -63.64 28.28 9.88
N ASP A 199 -63.47 27.87 11.14
CA ASP A 199 -64.55 27.77 12.12
C ASP A 199 -65.19 29.15 12.36
N THR A 200 -64.36 30.18 12.53
CA THR A 200 -64.83 31.58 12.66
C THR A 200 -65.60 32.05 11.43
N LEU A 201 -65.08 31.72 10.24
CA LEU A 201 -65.73 32.04 8.97
C LEU A 201 -67.08 31.32 8.82
N SER A 202 -67.17 30.05 9.24
CA SER A 202 -68.41 29.28 9.25
C SER A 202 -69.46 29.94 10.15
N VAL A 203 -69.08 30.37 11.36
CA VAL A 203 -70.01 31.05 12.29
C VAL A 203 -70.55 32.35 11.68
N HIS A 204 -69.71 33.13 11.00
CA HIS A 204 -70.16 34.35 10.32
C HIS A 204 -71.07 34.05 9.11
N HIS A 205 -70.81 32.95 8.40
CA HIS A 205 -71.65 32.50 7.28
C HIS A 205 -73.03 32.03 7.76
N ASP A 206 -73.08 31.27 8.85
CA ASP A 206 -74.34 30.83 9.44
C ASP A 206 -75.20 32.02 9.90
N ALA A 207 -74.58 33.01 10.55
CA ALA A 207 -75.26 34.25 10.93
C ALA A 207 -75.77 35.03 9.70
N TYR A 208 -74.98 35.09 8.62
CA TYR A 208 -75.39 35.72 7.37
C TYR A 208 -76.60 35.04 6.72
N ASN A 209 -76.60 33.71 6.68
CA ASN A 209 -77.73 32.90 6.19
C ASN A 209 -78.98 33.08 7.05
N GLN A 210 -78.81 33.21 8.37
CA GLN A 210 -79.91 33.49 9.29
C GLN A 210 -80.52 34.88 9.03
N PHE A 211 -79.70 35.93 8.95
CA PHE A 211 -80.20 37.27 8.66
C PHE A 211 -80.88 37.37 7.29
N PHE A 212 -80.39 36.66 6.27
CA PHE A 212 -81.08 36.59 4.98
C PHE A 212 -82.42 35.85 5.06
N SER A 213 -82.53 34.81 5.88
CA SER A 213 -83.81 34.13 6.11
C SER A 213 -84.84 35.05 6.77
N GLU A 214 -84.40 35.86 7.73
CA GLU A 214 -85.21 36.89 8.39
C GLU A 214 -85.61 38.02 7.42
N GLU A 215 -84.68 38.49 6.58
CA GLU A 215 -84.93 39.46 5.51
C GLU A 215 -85.98 38.92 4.52
N SER A 216 -85.83 37.67 4.08
CA SER A 216 -86.78 37.02 3.17
C SER A 216 -88.17 36.90 3.76
N ALA A 217 -88.28 36.59 5.05
CA ALA A 217 -89.57 36.59 5.76
C ALA A 217 -90.20 38.00 5.82
N LEU A 218 -89.39 39.05 6.07
CA LEU A 218 -89.86 40.44 6.10
C LEU A 218 -90.35 40.92 4.72
N ILE A 219 -89.61 40.61 3.65
CA ILE A 219 -90.00 40.92 2.27
C ILE A 219 -91.32 40.21 1.92
N LYS A 220 -91.45 38.91 2.23
CA LYS A 220 -92.67 38.13 1.99
C LYS A 220 -93.87 38.63 2.80
N ALA A 221 -93.63 39.24 3.96
CA ALA A 221 -94.64 39.87 4.80
C ALA A 221 -94.95 41.34 4.41
N GLY A 222 -94.32 41.88 3.36
CA GLY A 222 -94.52 43.26 2.91
C GLY A 222 -93.83 44.34 3.77
N ARG A 223 -92.97 43.97 4.72
CA ARG A 223 -92.28 44.88 5.66
C ARG A 223 -90.95 45.37 5.09
N MET A 224 -91.00 46.07 3.97
CA MET A 224 -89.82 46.46 3.17
C MET A 224 -88.82 47.37 3.88
N ASN A 225 -89.28 48.31 4.72
CA ASN A 225 -88.38 49.20 5.45
C ASN A 225 -87.50 48.44 6.44
N GLU A 226 -88.06 47.45 7.12
CA GLU A 226 -87.33 46.62 8.08
C GLU A 226 -86.34 45.69 7.39
N ALA A 227 -86.73 45.09 6.25
CA ALA A 227 -85.83 44.32 5.40
C ALA A 227 -84.62 45.16 4.94
N THR A 228 -84.86 46.40 4.51
CA THR A 228 -83.79 47.32 4.06
C THR A 228 -82.84 47.69 5.20
N VAL A 229 -83.36 47.90 6.41
CA VAL A 229 -82.54 48.18 7.61
C VAL A 229 -81.70 46.96 7.99
N LEU A 230 -82.28 45.76 7.96
CA LEU A 230 -81.57 44.51 8.24
C LEU A 230 -80.44 44.26 7.23
N SER A 231 -80.71 44.45 5.94
CA SER A 231 -79.73 44.37 4.85
C SER A 231 -78.55 45.32 5.06
N ALA A 232 -78.84 46.59 5.32
CA ALA A 232 -77.82 47.64 5.48
C ALA A 232 -77.03 47.54 6.80
N GLY A 233 -77.61 46.91 7.81
CA GLY A 233 -77.04 46.72 9.14
C GLY A 233 -76.37 45.36 9.31
N GLU A 234 -77.07 44.41 9.94
CA GLU A 234 -76.50 43.13 10.37
C GLU A 234 -76.00 42.26 9.22
N LEU A 235 -76.73 42.25 8.10
CA LEU A 235 -76.40 41.43 6.92
C LEU A 235 -75.09 41.90 6.28
N LYS A 236 -74.98 43.20 6.01
CA LYS A 236 -73.75 43.85 5.54
C LYS A 236 -72.59 43.71 6.54
N ASN A 237 -72.86 43.79 7.84
CA ASN A 237 -71.84 43.61 8.87
C ASN A 237 -71.28 42.17 8.87
N SER A 238 -72.15 41.16 8.75
CA SER A 238 -71.70 39.77 8.67
C SER A 238 -70.91 39.50 7.39
N PHE A 239 -71.36 40.03 6.25
CA PHE A 239 -70.62 39.98 4.98
C PHE A 239 -69.22 40.58 5.10
N ASN A 240 -69.09 41.78 5.66
CA ASN A 240 -67.79 42.43 5.86
C ASN A 240 -66.86 41.62 6.78
N LYS A 241 -67.39 41.02 7.85
CA LYS A 241 -66.62 40.13 8.74
C LYS A 241 -66.11 38.89 8.00
N MET A 242 -66.94 38.28 7.16
CA MET A 242 -66.51 37.15 6.32
C MET A 242 -65.41 37.56 5.33
N LEU A 243 -65.60 38.67 4.61
CA LEU A 243 -64.61 39.15 3.64
C LEU A 243 -63.26 39.47 4.30
N LEU A 244 -63.28 40.09 5.48
CA LEU A 244 -62.07 40.35 6.28
C LEU A 244 -61.40 39.05 6.72
N THR A 245 -62.17 38.05 7.15
CA THR A 245 -61.65 36.75 7.58
C THR A 245 -61.02 35.99 6.41
N ILE A 246 -61.68 35.97 5.24
CA ILE A 246 -61.15 35.36 4.01
C ILE A 246 -59.84 36.05 3.60
N LYS A 247 -59.79 37.39 3.66
CA LYS A 247 -58.58 38.15 3.36
C LYS A 247 -57.43 37.84 4.32
N ASP A 248 -57.71 37.65 5.61
CA ASP A 248 -56.69 37.24 6.60
C ASP A 248 -56.15 35.84 6.30
N ILE A 249 -57.03 34.90 5.91
CA ILE A 249 -56.64 33.54 5.50
C ILE A 249 -55.76 33.59 4.23
N ASP A 250 -56.14 34.37 3.22
CA ASP A 250 -55.35 34.54 1.97
C ASP A 250 -53.95 35.09 2.25
N LEU A 251 -53.85 36.10 3.12
CA LEU A 251 -52.57 36.66 3.55
C LEU A 251 -51.71 35.65 4.30
N LYS A 252 -52.32 34.80 5.15
CA LYS A 252 -51.60 33.73 5.86
C LYS A 252 -51.04 32.69 4.90
N ILE A 253 -51.82 32.21 3.95
CA ILE A 253 -51.38 31.21 2.95
C ILE A 253 -50.27 31.80 2.08
N LYS A 254 -50.43 33.02 1.55
CA LYS A 254 -49.38 33.67 0.74
C LYS A 254 -48.08 33.85 1.51
N ARG A 255 -48.15 34.16 2.81
CA ARG A 255 -46.95 34.24 3.67
C ARG A 255 -46.30 32.87 3.86
N GLN A 256 -47.08 31.83 4.15
CA GLN A 256 -46.56 30.46 4.27
C GLN A 256 -45.91 29.99 2.97
N GLN A 257 -46.59 30.18 1.83
CA GLN A 257 -46.07 29.81 0.52
C GLN A 257 -44.74 30.53 0.20
N ASN A 258 -44.67 31.85 0.42
CA ASN A 258 -43.43 32.60 0.22
C ASN A 258 -42.30 32.13 1.14
N GLN A 259 -42.61 31.72 2.38
CA GLN A 259 -41.62 31.13 3.28
C GLN A 259 -41.14 29.76 2.78
N HIS A 260 -42.04 28.90 2.31
CA HIS A 260 -41.68 27.60 1.74
C HIS A 260 -40.81 27.75 0.48
N ILE A 261 -41.15 28.69 -0.42
CA ILE A 261 -40.34 29.02 -1.60
C ILE A 261 -38.96 29.55 -1.19
N GLY A 262 -38.89 30.50 -0.25
CA GLY A 262 -37.63 31.04 0.23
C GLY A 262 -36.73 29.98 0.87
N ARG A 263 -37.31 29.08 1.68
CA ARG A 263 -36.59 27.95 2.29
C ARG A 263 -36.09 26.98 1.21
N SER A 264 -36.93 26.62 0.23
CA SER A 264 -36.57 25.75 -0.89
C SER A 264 -35.39 26.31 -1.69
N ASN A 265 -35.45 27.58 -2.07
CA ASN A 265 -34.36 28.24 -2.81
C ASN A 265 -33.06 28.26 -2.00
N SER A 266 -33.11 28.67 -0.74
CA SER A 266 -31.91 28.73 0.11
C SER A 266 -31.31 27.34 0.38
N LEU A 267 -32.14 26.32 0.54
CA LEU A 267 -31.70 24.94 0.70
C LEU A 267 -31.06 24.43 -0.60
N GLY A 268 -31.66 24.77 -1.75
CA GLY A 268 -31.12 24.43 -3.07
C GLY A 268 -29.75 25.04 -3.31
N GLU A 269 -29.58 26.34 -3.05
CA GLU A 269 -28.28 27.01 -3.18
C GLU A 269 -27.22 26.44 -2.24
N LYS A 270 -27.59 26.20 -0.96
CA LYS A 270 -26.68 25.60 0.02
C LYS A 270 -26.30 24.19 -0.37
N ALA A 271 -27.25 23.36 -0.77
CA ALA A 271 -27.02 21.98 -1.20
C ALA A 271 -26.12 21.92 -2.44
N LEU A 272 -26.34 22.80 -3.42
CA LEU A 272 -25.51 22.88 -4.62
C LEU A 272 -24.08 23.30 -4.27
N THR A 273 -23.92 24.37 -3.49
CA THR A 273 -22.61 24.88 -3.09
C THR A 273 -21.84 23.85 -2.26
N SER A 274 -22.49 23.23 -1.27
CA SER A 274 -21.85 22.20 -0.43
C SER A 274 -21.49 20.94 -1.22
N THR A 275 -22.33 20.50 -2.15
CA THR A 275 -22.03 19.33 -3.02
C THR A 275 -20.85 19.61 -3.93
N ILE A 276 -20.74 20.82 -4.50
CA ILE A 276 -19.57 21.24 -5.30
C ILE A 276 -18.31 21.25 -4.43
N VAL A 277 -18.34 21.88 -3.25
CA VAL A 277 -17.19 21.95 -2.34
C VAL A 277 -16.74 20.55 -1.93
N LEU A 278 -17.66 19.67 -1.52
CA LEU A 278 -17.36 18.29 -1.16
C LEU A 278 -16.78 17.49 -2.32
N SER A 279 -17.27 17.70 -3.54
CA SER A 279 -16.76 17.05 -4.75
C SER A 279 -15.33 17.50 -5.07
N VAL A 280 -15.04 18.80 -4.96
CA VAL A 280 -13.69 19.35 -5.16
C VAL A 280 -12.72 18.78 -4.12
N ILE A 281 -13.11 18.74 -2.85
CA ILE A 281 -12.31 18.15 -1.77
C ILE A 281 -12.03 16.68 -2.06
N ALA A 282 -13.03 15.91 -2.48
CA ALA A 282 -12.87 14.49 -2.82
C ALA A 282 -11.84 14.28 -3.94
N VAL A 283 -11.90 15.11 -5.00
CA VAL A 283 -10.95 15.06 -6.12
C VAL A 283 -9.54 15.43 -5.68
N LEU A 284 -9.38 16.50 -4.89
CA LEU A 284 -8.06 16.93 -4.39
C LEU A 284 -7.43 15.87 -3.49
N PHE A 285 -8.20 15.22 -2.62
CA PHE A 285 -7.74 14.09 -1.83
C PHE A 285 -7.32 12.91 -2.72
N GLY A 286 -8.09 12.60 -3.77
CA GLY A 286 -7.74 11.56 -4.74
C GLY A 286 -6.41 11.84 -5.46
N ILE A 287 -6.19 13.08 -5.92
CA ILE A 287 -4.95 13.51 -6.57
C ILE A 287 -3.76 13.41 -5.59
N LEU A 288 -3.94 13.88 -4.36
CA LEU A 288 -2.91 13.81 -3.32
C LEU A 288 -2.49 12.36 -3.03
N PHE A 289 -3.45 11.46 -2.81
CA PHE A 289 -3.17 10.05 -2.58
C PHE A 289 -2.49 9.37 -3.79
N ALA A 290 -2.95 9.68 -5.01
CA ALA A 290 -2.34 9.15 -6.22
C ALA A 290 -0.87 9.60 -6.36
N TYR A 291 -0.60 10.89 -6.09
CA TYR A 291 0.76 11.45 -6.10
C TYR A 291 1.66 10.76 -5.07
N LEU A 292 1.21 10.63 -3.81
CA LEU A 292 1.99 9.98 -2.75
C LEU A 292 2.37 8.53 -3.09
N ILE A 293 1.42 7.75 -3.63
CA ILE A 293 1.66 6.35 -4.01
C ILE A 293 2.62 6.27 -5.20
N THR A 294 2.42 7.13 -6.20
CA THR A 294 3.27 7.14 -7.40
C THR A 294 4.69 7.57 -7.05
N ASP A 295 4.87 8.59 -6.22
CA ASP A 295 6.18 9.07 -5.78
C ASP A 295 6.96 7.99 -5.01
N HIS A 296 6.29 7.30 -4.07
CA HIS A 296 6.88 6.18 -3.34
C HIS A 296 7.31 5.05 -4.28
N LEU A 297 6.45 4.66 -5.21
CA LEU A 297 6.73 3.59 -6.17
C LEU A 297 7.86 3.96 -7.15
N SER A 298 7.80 5.17 -7.72
CA SER A 298 8.79 5.66 -8.67
C SER A 298 10.18 5.79 -8.06
N THR A 299 10.27 6.30 -6.83
CA THR A 299 11.55 6.45 -6.12
C THR A 299 12.20 5.09 -5.84
N ALA A 300 11.43 4.12 -5.37
CA ALA A 300 11.93 2.77 -5.12
C ALA A 300 12.46 2.09 -6.40
N ILE A 301 11.76 2.26 -7.52
CA ILE A 301 12.17 1.72 -8.83
C ILE A 301 13.45 2.39 -9.33
N GLU A 302 13.59 3.72 -9.22
CA GLU A 302 14.81 4.41 -9.64
C GLU A 302 16.02 4.00 -8.80
N HIS A 303 15.87 3.75 -7.49
CA HIS A 303 16.96 3.18 -6.68
C HIS A 303 17.36 1.77 -7.12
N LEU A 304 16.39 0.88 -7.40
CA LEU A 304 16.69 -0.46 -7.91
C LEU A 304 17.40 -0.41 -9.28
N LYS A 305 16.97 0.50 -10.15
CA LYS A 305 17.58 0.72 -11.46
C LYS A 305 19.01 1.25 -11.33
N ALA A 306 19.26 2.20 -10.42
CA ALA A 306 20.60 2.73 -10.15
C ALA A 306 21.54 1.64 -9.59
N ALA A 307 21.05 0.81 -8.67
CA ALA A 307 21.80 -0.33 -8.13
C ALA A 307 22.15 -1.35 -9.23
N THR A 308 21.18 -1.68 -10.09
CA THR A 308 21.41 -2.58 -11.24
C THR A 308 22.46 -2.02 -12.18
N HIS A 309 22.47 -0.69 -12.40
CA HIS A 309 23.48 -0.06 -13.23
C HIS A 309 24.88 -0.12 -12.59
N SER A 310 24.97 0.02 -11.26
CA SER A 310 26.24 -0.04 -10.51
C SER A 310 26.85 -1.45 -10.58
N ILE A 311 26.03 -2.48 -10.40
CA ILE A 311 26.46 -3.89 -10.54
C ILE A 311 26.97 -4.18 -11.96
N ARG A 312 26.29 -3.65 -12.99
CA ARG A 312 26.73 -3.80 -14.39
C ARG A 312 28.13 -3.20 -14.62
N THR A 313 28.52 -2.21 -13.84
CA THR A 313 29.85 -1.58 -13.92
C THR A 313 30.90 -2.23 -13.01
N GLY A 314 30.56 -3.31 -12.29
CA GLY A 314 31.46 -4.00 -11.36
C GLY A 314 31.51 -3.39 -9.95
N ASP A 315 30.63 -2.43 -9.65
CA ASP A 315 30.49 -1.86 -8.30
C ASP A 315 29.35 -2.57 -7.55
N PHE A 316 29.75 -3.47 -6.64
CA PHE A 316 28.82 -4.27 -5.83
C PHE A 316 28.53 -3.67 -4.45
N ASP A 317 29.21 -2.59 -4.07
CA ASP A 317 29.11 -2.02 -2.72
C ASP A 317 27.97 -1.01 -2.61
N ASN A 318 27.53 -0.45 -3.75
CA ASN A 318 26.42 0.49 -3.83
C ASN A 318 25.05 -0.20 -3.82
N LEU A 319 24.66 -0.70 -2.64
CA LEU A 319 23.40 -1.41 -2.43
C LEU A 319 22.26 -0.47 -2.00
N PRO A 320 21.07 -0.55 -2.63
CA PRO A 320 19.98 0.36 -2.34
C PRO A 320 19.34 0.03 -0.99
N GLU A 321 19.33 0.99 -0.07
CA GLU A 321 18.61 0.86 1.19
C GLU A 321 17.14 1.23 0.98
N ILE A 322 16.34 0.27 0.54
CA ILE A 322 14.90 0.45 0.34
C ILE A 322 14.20 0.22 1.66
N LYS A 323 13.66 1.30 2.23
CA LYS A 323 12.87 1.26 3.46
C LYS A 323 11.43 0.90 3.11
N GLY A 324 10.89 -0.15 3.72
CA GLY A 324 9.53 -0.61 3.49
C GLY A 324 9.29 -2.02 4.04
N ALA A 325 8.03 -2.44 4.09
CA ALA A 325 7.63 -3.81 4.44
C ALA A 325 6.75 -4.44 3.35
N ASP A 326 6.90 -3.97 2.12
CA ASP A 326 6.17 -4.39 0.92
C ASP A 326 7.07 -5.23 0.00
N GLU A 327 6.51 -5.70 -1.11
CA GLU A 327 7.21 -6.55 -2.07
C GLU A 327 8.45 -5.88 -2.69
N LEU A 328 8.51 -4.55 -2.70
CA LEU A 328 9.69 -3.82 -3.18
C LEU A 328 10.85 -3.94 -2.18
N ALA A 329 10.57 -3.89 -0.88
CA ALA A 329 11.57 -4.16 0.15
C ALA A 329 12.05 -5.61 0.09
N ASP A 330 11.14 -6.59 -0.06
CA ASP A 330 11.52 -8.00 -0.21
C ASP A 330 12.36 -8.22 -1.50
N LEU A 331 12.04 -7.52 -2.59
CA LEU A 331 12.83 -7.54 -3.83
C LEU A 331 14.22 -6.91 -3.62
N ALA A 332 14.32 -5.81 -2.88
CA ALA A 332 15.59 -5.15 -2.58
C ALA A 332 16.52 -6.06 -1.77
N ILE A 333 15.98 -6.82 -0.80
CA ILE A 333 16.72 -7.81 -0.03
C ILE A 333 17.26 -8.91 -0.96
N SER A 334 16.40 -9.47 -1.80
CA SER A 334 16.80 -10.51 -2.77
C SER A 334 17.88 -10.01 -3.72
N PHE A 335 17.79 -8.76 -4.15
CA PHE A 335 18.78 -8.11 -5.02
C PHE A 335 20.13 -7.92 -4.31
N LYS A 336 20.10 -7.55 -3.04
CA LYS A 336 21.30 -7.44 -2.19
C LYS A 336 22.01 -8.79 -2.06
N GLU A 337 21.28 -9.87 -1.77
CA GLU A 337 21.85 -11.21 -1.70
C GLU A 337 22.50 -11.64 -3.02
N MET A 338 21.85 -11.35 -4.16
CA MET A 338 22.40 -11.60 -5.48
C MET A 338 23.71 -10.84 -5.72
N SER A 339 23.76 -9.56 -5.35
CA SER A 339 24.92 -8.69 -5.54
C SER A 339 26.14 -9.18 -4.76
N VAL A 340 25.93 -9.59 -3.51
CA VAL A 340 26.99 -10.17 -2.67
C VAL A 340 27.52 -11.45 -3.29
N ARG A 341 26.65 -12.36 -3.77
CA ARG A 341 27.08 -13.59 -4.44
C ARG A 341 27.86 -13.34 -5.72
N LEU A 342 27.45 -12.35 -6.51
CA LEU A 342 28.17 -11.98 -7.74
C LEU A 342 29.57 -11.44 -7.41
N LYS A 343 29.69 -10.58 -6.39
CA LYS A 343 30.98 -10.08 -5.89
C LYS A 343 31.91 -11.24 -5.50
N GLU A 344 31.42 -12.18 -4.69
CA GLU A 344 32.20 -13.35 -4.28
C GLU A 344 32.65 -14.21 -5.47
N LEU A 345 31.77 -14.41 -6.46
CA LEU A 345 32.10 -15.17 -7.67
C LEU A 345 33.17 -14.47 -8.51
N GLU A 346 33.11 -13.16 -8.64
CA GLU A 346 34.11 -12.37 -9.36
C GLU A 346 35.47 -12.40 -8.65
N GLU A 347 35.49 -12.20 -7.33
CA GLU A 347 36.70 -12.30 -6.52
C GLU A 347 37.35 -13.68 -6.62
N MET A 348 36.57 -14.77 -6.58
CA MET A 348 37.09 -16.13 -6.75
C MET A 348 37.63 -16.39 -8.16
N ASN A 349 37.00 -15.82 -9.20
CA ASN A 349 37.47 -15.99 -10.58
C ASN A 349 38.78 -15.21 -10.82
N LEU A 350 38.91 -14.01 -10.24
CA LEU A 350 40.15 -13.24 -10.29
C LEU A 350 41.28 -13.87 -9.48
N ASP A 351 40.96 -14.60 -8.40
CA ASP A 351 41.92 -15.31 -7.58
C ASP A 351 42.49 -16.57 -8.28
N ALA A 352 41.75 -17.21 -9.17
CA ALA A 352 42.20 -18.42 -9.86
C ALA A 352 43.49 -18.21 -10.66
N ASN A 353 44.43 -19.15 -10.55
CA ASN A 353 45.71 -19.05 -11.23
C ASN A 353 45.51 -18.99 -12.77
N PRO A 354 46.08 -18.00 -13.48
CA PRO A 354 45.79 -17.79 -14.90
C PRO A 354 46.22 -18.95 -15.79
N LEU A 355 47.25 -19.70 -15.37
CA LEU A 355 47.90 -20.76 -16.14
C LEU A 355 47.25 -22.13 -15.93
N THR A 356 46.96 -22.49 -14.67
CA THR A 356 46.40 -23.81 -14.33
C THR A 356 44.89 -23.79 -14.13
N LYS A 357 44.27 -22.60 -14.02
CA LYS A 357 42.86 -22.39 -13.65
C LYS A 357 42.47 -22.97 -12.28
N LEU A 358 43.46 -23.39 -11.49
CA LEU A 358 43.24 -23.85 -10.13
C LEU A 358 42.91 -22.67 -9.21
N PRO A 359 42.07 -22.87 -8.19
CA PRO A 359 41.80 -21.89 -7.14
C PRO A 359 43.10 -21.28 -6.57
N GLY A 360 43.10 -19.97 -6.31
CA GLY A 360 44.26 -19.24 -5.82
C GLY A 360 44.28 -19.08 -4.29
N ASN A 361 44.92 -18.01 -3.82
CA ASN A 361 45.19 -17.79 -2.41
C ASN A 361 43.92 -17.50 -1.61
N LEU A 362 42.99 -16.70 -2.15
CA LEU A 362 41.73 -16.37 -1.48
C LEU A 362 40.87 -17.62 -1.30
N ALA A 363 40.78 -18.47 -2.33
CA ALA A 363 40.04 -19.72 -2.26
C ALA A 363 40.69 -20.73 -1.29
N ILE A 364 42.03 -20.82 -1.27
CA ILE A 364 42.76 -21.65 -0.29
C ILE A 364 42.45 -21.19 1.14
N GLU A 365 42.50 -19.88 1.41
CA GLU A 365 42.24 -19.33 2.74
C GLU A 365 40.78 -19.56 3.18
N LYS A 366 39.81 -19.34 2.28
CA LYS A 366 38.38 -19.59 2.53
C LYS A 366 38.11 -21.06 2.85
N GLU A 367 38.69 -21.98 2.08
CA GLU A 367 38.56 -23.42 2.33
C GLU A 367 39.15 -23.79 3.70
N LEU A 368 40.33 -23.27 4.01
CA LEU A 368 41.00 -23.58 5.27
C LEU A 368 40.22 -23.05 6.49
N LEU A 369 39.69 -21.83 6.40
CA LEU A 369 38.80 -21.28 7.42
C LEU A 369 37.52 -22.11 7.59
N THR A 370 36.93 -22.57 6.48
CA THR A 370 35.73 -23.43 6.50
C THR A 370 35.99 -24.71 7.28
N ARG A 371 37.09 -25.43 6.96
CA ARG A 371 37.45 -26.69 7.64
C ARG A 371 37.80 -26.50 9.12
N LEU A 372 38.46 -25.39 9.46
CA LEU A 372 38.77 -25.07 10.86
C LEU A 372 37.50 -24.79 11.67
N ASN A 373 36.53 -24.08 11.10
CA ASN A 373 35.27 -23.77 11.76
C ASN A 373 34.34 -24.98 11.92
N GLU A 374 34.35 -25.90 10.96
CA GLU A 374 33.51 -27.11 11.00
C GLU A 374 34.08 -28.23 11.91
N THR A 375 35.22 -28.01 12.57
CA THR A 375 35.94 -29.01 13.38
C THR A 375 36.26 -30.31 12.63
N GLN A 376 36.28 -30.27 11.30
CA GLN A 376 36.64 -31.42 10.48
C GLN A 376 38.15 -31.64 10.56
N LYS A 377 38.58 -32.90 10.73
CA LYS A 377 40.00 -33.25 10.61
C LYS A 377 40.40 -33.23 9.14
N PHE A 378 41.52 -32.61 8.83
CA PHE A 378 42.06 -32.49 7.48
C PHE A 378 43.59 -32.50 7.50
N SER A 379 44.18 -32.80 6.35
CA SER A 379 45.60 -32.64 6.11
C SER A 379 45.82 -31.59 5.06
N PHE A 380 46.67 -30.63 5.37
CA PHE A 380 47.09 -29.58 4.47
C PHE A 380 48.46 -29.94 3.88
N CYS A 381 48.51 -30.13 2.57
CA CYS A 381 49.73 -30.49 1.84
C CYS A 381 50.17 -29.31 0.99
N LEU A 382 51.39 -28.81 1.23
CA LEU A 382 52.07 -27.86 0.36
C LEU A 382 53.02 -28.64 -0.55
N VAL A 383 52.82 -28.55 -1.85
CA VAL A 383 53.59 -29.24 -2.90
C VAL A 383 54.42 -28.20 -3.65
N ASP A 384 55.73 -28.39 -3.72
CA ASP A 384 56.67 -27.47 -4.36
C ASP A 384 57.63 -28.23 -5.30
N LEU A 385 58.00 -27.59 -6.41
CA LEU A 385 58.96 -28.13 -7.37
C LEU A 385 60.39 -27.66 -7.08
N ASP A 386 61.24 -28.57 -6.59
CA ASP A 386 62.64 -28.28 -6.33
C ASP A 386 63.43 -28.09 -7.63
N ASN A 387 64.38 -27.16 -7.65
CA ASN A 387 65.18 -26.80 -8.82
C ASN A 387 64.40 -26.22 -10.02
N PHE A 388 63.12 -25.83 -9.84
CA PHE A 388 62.31 -25.22 -10.90
C PHE A 388 62.93 -23.94 -11.49
N LYS A 389 63.54 -23.09 -10.64
CA LYS A 389 64.27 -21.91 -11.10
C LYS A 389 65.42 -22.27 -12.06
N GLY A 390 66.22 -23.28 -11.71
CA GLY A 390 67.32 -23.75 -12.57
C GLY A 390 66.82 -24.25 -13.91
N PHE A 391 65.65 -24.92 -13.92
CA PHE A 391 64.98 -25.34 -15.14
C PHE A 391 64.55 -24.14 -16.01
N ASN A 392 63.92 -23.13 -15.42
CA ASN A 392 63.54 -21.90 -16.13
C ASN A 392 64.74 -21.15 -16.71
N ASP A 393 65.83 -21.06 -15.96
CA ASP A 393 67.05 -20.39 -16.40
C ASP A 393 67.70 -21.13 -17.59
N ARG A 394 67.60 -22.46 -17.64
CA ARG A 394 68.14 -23.31 -18.71
C ARG A 394 67.25 -23.36 -19.96
N TYR A 395 65.94 -23.55 -19.78
CA TYR A 395 64.99 -23.88 -20.85
C TYR A 395 64.01 -22.76 -21.20
N GLY A 396 64.03 -21.66 -20.45
CA GLY A 396 63.15 -20.52 -20.61
C GLY A 396 61.77 -20.70 -19.99
N TYR A 397 61.09 -19.57 -19.74
CA TYR A 397 59.79 -19.52 -19.06
C TYR A 397 58.65 -20.24 -19.80
N ALA A 398 58.74 -20.42 -21.11
CA ALA A 398 57.73 -21.14 -21.88
C ALA A 398 57.67 -22.63 -21.47
N ARG A 399 58.81 -23.32 -21.48
CA ARG A 399 58.91 -24.71 -21.01
C ARG A 399 58.64 -24.82 -19.51
N GLY A 400 59.04 -23.82 -18.74
CA GLY A 400 58.66 -23.69 -17.33
C GLY A 400 57.15 -23.70 -17.13
N SER A 401 56.43 -22.88 -17.91
CA SER A 401 54.97 -22.80 -17.87
C SER A 401 54.32 -24.14 -18.26
N ASP A 402 54.90 -24.88 -19.21
CA ASP A 402 54.40 -26.20 -19.58
C ASP A 402 54.54 -27.21 -18.43
N VAL A 403 55.64 -27.16 -17.66
CA VAL A 403 55.81 -27.98 -16.44
C VAL A 403 54.79 -27.61 -15.37
N ILE A 404 54.51 -26.31 -15.16
CA ILE A 404 53.48 -25.87 -14.19
C ILE A 404 52.07 -26.30 -14.60
N LYS A 405 51.74 -26.26 -15.90
CA LYS A 405 50.47 -26.80 -16.40
C LYS A 405 50.37 -28.30 -16.19
N TRP A 406 51.40 -29.03 -16.61
CA TRP A 406 51.47 -30.48 -16.47
C TRP A 406 51.36 -30.91 -15.01
N MET A 407 52.04 -30.21 -14.09
CA MET A 407 51.93 -30.48 -12.66
C MET A 407 50.51 -30.25 -12.15
N GLY A 408 49.85 -29.17 -12.56
CA GLY A 408 48.45 -28.91 -12.23
C GLY A 408 47.50 -30.00 -12.73
N GLU A 409 47.70 -30.48 -13.96
CA GLU A 409 46.94 -31.59 -14.56
C GLU A 409 47.18 -32.91 -13.82
N LEU A 410 48.44 -33.23 -13.50
CA LEU A 410 48.83 -34.41 -12.72
C LEU A 410 48.16 -34.40 -11.34
N LEU A 411 48.17 -33.27 -10.63
CA LEU A 411 47.51 -33.14 -9.33
C LEU A 411 45.98 -33.28 -9.45
N LEU A 412 45.37 -32.75 -10.51
CA LEU A 412 43.93 -32.90 -10.78
C LEU A 412 43.55 -34.37 -11.03
N GLU A 413 44.35 -35.10 -11.82
CA GLU A 413 44.13 -36.52 -12.08
C GLU A 413 44.24 -37.35 -10.81
N ILE A 414 45.26 -37.09 -9.98
CA ILE A 414 45.44 -37.78 -8.70
C ILE A 414 44.27 -37.51 -7.75
N LYS A 415 43.83 -36.24 -7.66
CA LYS A 415 42.62 -35.88 -6.90
C LYS A 415 41.39 -36.62 -7.42
N LYS A 416 41.24 -36.77 -8.72
CA LYS A 416 40.08 -37.47 -9.31
C LYS A 416 40.09 -38.98 -9.00
N GLU A 417 41.27 -39.60 -8.96
CA GLU A 417 41.41 -41.05 -8.75
C GLU A 417 41.41 -41.47 -7.27
N LEU A 418 42.13 -40.73 -6.41
CA LEU A 418 42.35 -41.07 -5.00
C LEU A 418 41.59 -40.13 -4.04
N GLY A 419 41.11 -39.01 -4.56
CA GLY A 419 40.42 -37.99 -3.80
C GLY A 419 38.92 -38.21 -3.66
N THR A 420 38.26 -37.26 -3.00
CA THR A 420 36.79 -37.12 -2.94
C THR A 420 36.38 -35.78 -3.56
N PRO A 421 35.09 -35.58 -3.88
CA PRO A 421 34.57 -34.29 -4.33
C PRO A 421 34.84 -33.16 -3.32
N GLU A 422 34.99 -33.50 -2.04
CA GLU A 422 35.29 -32.57 -0.96
C GLU A 422 36.76 -32.19 -0.90
N ASP A 423 37.70 -32.94 -1.47
CA ASP A 423 39.11 -32.56 -1.41
C ASP A 423 39.35 -31.26 -2.19
N PHE A 424 40.23 -30.40 -1.70
CA PHE A 424 40.55 -29.13 -2.34
C PHE A 424 41.93 -29.20 -3.00
N LEU A 425 42.06 -28.59 -4.17
CA LEU A 425 43.33 -28.40 -4.88
C LEU A 425 43.42 -26.93 -5.28
N GLY A 426 44.49 -26.25 -4.89
CA GLY A 426 44.77 -24.86 -5.23
C GLY A 426 46.20 -24.65 -5.72
N HIS A 427 46.46 -23.48 -6.31
CA HIS A 427 47.76 -23.06 -6.82
C HIS A 427 48.08 -21.65 -6.28
N ILE A 428 49.02 -21.57 -5.34
CA ILE A 428 49.43 -20.33 -4.65
C ILE A 428 50.11 -19.37 -5.63
N GLY A 429 51.05 -19.90 -6.43
CA GLY A 429 51.79 -19.16 -7.44
C GLY A 429 53.15 -19.78 -7.72
N GLY A 430 53.69 -19.55 -8.92
CA GLY A 430 54.97 -20.13 -9.33
C GLY A 430 54.88 -21.65 -9.43
N ASP A 431 55.58 -22.32 -8.52
CA ASP A 431 55.73 -23.77 -8.39
C ASP A 431 55.05 -24.35 -7.12
N ASP A 432 54.27 -23.53 -6.39
CA ASP A 432 53.61 -23.89 -5.14
C ASP A 432 52.13 -24.28 -5.32
N TYR A 433 51.77 -25.51 -4.94
CA TYR A 433 50.40 -26.04 -4.97
C TYR A 433 49.94 -26.48 -3.57
N VAL A 434 48.63 -26.47 -3.37
CA VAL A 434 48.00 -26.88 -2.10
C VAL A 434 47.00 -27.98 -2.35
N ILE A 435 47.06 -29.03 -1.53
CA ILE A 435 46.00 -30.05 -1.45
C ILE A 435 45.49 -30.10 -0.01
N ILE A 436 44.17 -29.99 0.15
CA ILE A 436 43.50 -30.21 1.44
C ILE A 436 42.64 -31.45 1.29
N CYS A 437 42.97 -32.49 2.07
CA CYS A 437 42.29 -33.79 1.96
C CYS A 437 42.13 -34.45 3.34
N ASP A 438 41.43 -35.58 3.36
CA ASP A 438 41.31 -36.38 4.57
C ASP A 438 42.68 -36.94 5.05
N PRO A 439 42.98 -36.91 6.36
CA PRO A 439 44.23 -37.44 6.91
C PRO A 439 44.50 -38.92 6.64
N ASP A 440 43.48 -39.75 6.47
CA ASP A 440 43.67 -41.18 6.24
C ASP A 440 44.19 -41.45 4.82
N ARG A 441 43.93 -40.55 3.87
CA ARG A 441 44.30 -40.70 2.46
C ARG A 441 45.57 -39.94 2.08
N VAL A 442 46.01 -39.01 2.92
CA VAL A 442 47.11 -38.09 2.60
C VAL A 442 48.40 -38.80 2.21
N GLN A 443 48.73 -39.91 2.87
CA GLN A 443 49.94 -40.68 2.56
C GLN A 443 49.87 -41.32 1.16
N ALA A 444 48.71 -41.87 0.79
CA ALA A 444 48.51 -42.49 -0.51
C ALA A 444 48.58 -41.43 -1.63
N ILE A 445 47.95 -40.27 -1.41
CA ILE A 445 48.00 -39.13 -2.34
C ILE A 445 49.45 -38.64 -2.51
N CYS A 446 50.18 -38.39 -1.43
CA CYS A 446 51.57 -37.93 -1.50
C CYS A 446 52.50 -38.92 -2.21
N ASN A 447 52.38 -40.22 -1.92
CA ASN A 447 53.18 -41.25 -2.58
C ASN A 447 52.87 -41.32 -4.08
N ARG A 448 51.60 -41.16 -4.47
CA ARG A 448 51.20 -41.14 -5.87
C ARG A 448 51.76 -39.92 -6.60
N ILE A 449 51.70 -38.74 -5.98
CA ILE A 449 52.27 -37.50 -6.54
C ILE A 449 53.76 -37.70 -6.83
N ILE A 450 54.53 -38.18 -5.84
CA ILE A 450 55.97 -38.41 -5.99
C ILE A 450 56.25 -39.41 -7.13
N SER A 451 55.56 -40.55 -7.12
CA SER A 451 55.78 -41.60 -8.12
C SER A 451 55.44 -41.16 -9.55
N ASP A 452 54.31 -40.48 -9.74
CA ASP A 452 53.88 -40.05 -11.07
C ASP A 452 54.71 -38.86 -11.56
N PHE A 453 55.10 -37.95 -10.65
CA PHE A 453 56.00 -36.85 -10.96
C PHE A 453 57.37 -37.35 -11.42
N ASP A 454 58.02 -38.22 -10.64
CA ASP A 454 59.34 -38.76 -10.95
C ASP A 454 59.35 -39.54 -12.27
N ARG A 455 58.25 -40.23 -12.60
CA ARG A 455 58.10 -40.94 -13.88
C ARG A 455 57.92 -39.99 -15.06
N GLY A 456 57.20 -38.87 -14.87
CA GLY A 456 56.83 -37.96 -15.94
C GLY A 456 57.86 -36.86 -16.22
N ILE A 457 58.56 -36.37 -15.19
CA ILE A 457 59.38 -35.16 -15.26
C ILE A 457 60.51 -35.26 -16.30
N GLY A 458 61.07 -36.46 -16.51
CA GLY A 458 62.14 -36.67 -17.49
C GLY A 458 61.74 -36.32 -18.93
N SER A 459 60.46 -36.40 -19.28
CA SER A 459 59.95 -36.02 -20.62
C SER A 459 60.03 -34.52 -20.92
N HIS A 460 60.18 -33.68 -19.89
CA HIS A 460 60.32 -32.24 -20.02
C HIS A 460 61.77 -31.78 -20.18
N TYR A 461 62.74 -32.68 -20.04
CA TYR A 461 64.18 -32.39 -20.18
C TYR A 461 64.69 -32.79 -21.57
N ASP A 462 65.72 -32.09 -22.05
CA ASP A 462 66.43 -32.55 -23.23
C ASP A 462 67.17 -33.86 -22.92
N PRO A 463 67.20 -34.85 -23.83
CA PRO A 463 67.79 -36.16 -23.55
C PRO A 463 69.25 -36.12 -23.08
N GLU A 464 70.01 -35.12 -23.53
CA GLU A 464 71.42 -34.94 -23.16
C GLU A 464 71.61 -34.45 -21.72
N ASP A 465 70.71 -33.60 -21.23
CA ASP A 465 70.76 -33.11 -19.86
C ASP A 465 70.17 -34.17 -18.90
N LEU A 466 69.18 -34.94 -19.35
CA LEU A 466 68.64 -36.08 -18.60
C LEU A 466 69.68 -37.20 -18.38
N LYS A 467 70.47 -37.54 -19.42
CA LYS A 467 71.56 -38.53 -19.31
C LYS A 467 72.65 -38.11 -18.31
N LYS A 468 72.92 -36.80 -18.21
CA LYS A 468 73.90 -36.25 -17.25
C LYS A 468 73.37 -36.25 -15.82
N GLY A 469 72.05 -36.21 -15.64
CA GLY A 469 71.39 -36.13 -14.34
C GLY A 469 71.42 -34.73 -13.71
N PHE A 470 71.86 -33.71 -14.44
CA PHE A 470 71.89 -32.33 -13.99
C PHE A 470 71.85 -31.36 -15.18
N ILE A 471 71.39 -30.13 -14.91
CA ILE A 471 71.44 -29.00 -15.83
C ILE A 471 72.44 -27.97 -15.32
N VAL A 472 73.06 -27.25 -16.26
CA VAL A 472 73.94 -26.11 -15.95
C VAL A 472 73.18 -24.83 -16.30
N SER A 473 72.97 -23.99 -15.29
CA SER A 473 72.39 -22.66 -15.45
C SER A 473 73.45 -21.60 -15.12
N ILE A 474 73.35 -20.44 -15.75
CA ILE A 474 74.23 -19.30 -15.49
C ILE A 474 73.47 -18.36 -14.54
N ASP A 475 74.03 -18.11 -13.36
CA ASP A 475 73.43 -17.18 -12.41
C ASP A 475 73.58 -15.72 -12.89
N ARG A 476 72.97 -14.77 -12.16
CA ARG A 476 73.03 -13.33 -12.51
C ARG A 476 74.44 -12.71 -12.45
N ASN A 477 75.44 -13.45 -11.97
CA ASN A 477 76.84 -13.02 -11.86
C ASN A 477 77.75 -13.79 -12.83
N ASP A 478 77.19 -14.37 -13.89
CA ASP A 478 77.88 -15.19 -14.90
C ASP A 478 78.59 -16.44 -14.34
N LYS A 479 78.16 -16.94 -13.17
CA LYS A 479 78.72 -18.16 -12.59
C LYS A 479 77.90 -19.39 -12.98
N PRO A 480 78.52 -20.44 -13.53
CA PRO A 480 77.83 -21.69 -13.81
C PRO A 480 77.44 -22.37 -12.49
N THR A 481 76.14 -22.58 -12.30
CA THR A 481 75.56 -23.30 -11.17
C THR A 481 74.93 -24.59 -11.68
N ILE A 482 75.23 -25.69 -11.00
CA ILE A 482 74.71 -27.02 -11.34
C ILE A 482 73.43 -27.26 -10.54
N PHE A 483 72.35 -27.59 -11.23
CA PHE A 483 71.08 -28.00 -10.62
C PHE A 483 70.80 -29.46 -11.01
N GLY A 484 70.35 -30.27 -10.04
CA GLY A 484 69.87 -31.63 -10.34
C GLY A 484 68.59 -31.61 -11.19
N ILE A 485 68.15 -32.78 -11.64
CA ILE A 485 66.81 -32.94 -12.20
C ILE A 485 65.77 -32.50 -11.15
N MET A 486 64.71 -31.84 -11.60
CA MET A 486 63.62 -31.35 -10.75
C MET A 486 63.00 -32.49 -9.96
N THR A 487 62.76 -32.24 -8.67
CA THR A 487 62.10 -33.15 -7.75
C THR A 487 60.89 -32.47 -7.14
N VAL A 488 60.00 -33.22 -6.49
CA VAL A 488 58.83 -32.65 -5.81
C VAL A 488 58.95 -32.82 -4.30
N SER A 489 58.84 -31.71 -3.58
CA SER A 489 58.81 -31.67 -2.12
C SER A 489 57.38 -31.46 -1.64
N ILE A 490 56.89 -32.33 -0.76
CA ILE A 490 55.55 -32.25 -0.19
C ILE A 490 55.65 -32.08 1.33
N ALA A 491 55.16 -30.96 1.85
CA ALA A 491 55.07 -30.67 3.28
C ALA A 491 53.63 -30.83 3.76
N VAL A 492 53.40 -31.68 4.76
CA VAL A 492 52.06 -32.04 5.22
C VAL A 492 51.88 -31.67 6.70
N VAL A 493 50.80 -30.95 6.99
CA VAL A 493 50.34 -30.65 8.36
C VAL A 493 48.99 -31.31 8.57
N ASN A 494 48.89 -32.23 9.52
CA ASN A 494 47.63 -32.88 9.85
C ASN A 494 46.99 -32.27 11.10
N THR A 495 45.70 -31.93 11.02
CA THR A 495 44.94 -31.39 12.16
C THR A 495 44.44 -32.47 13.12
N ASP A 496 44.60 -33.76 12.80
CA ASP A 496 44.34 -34.88 13.70
C ASP A 496 45.34 -34.96 14.88
N ARG A 497 46.53 -34.35 14.72
CA ARG A 497 47.67 -34.45 15.64
C ARG A 497 48.12 -33.13 16.24
N THR A 498 47.71 -32.02 15.63
CA THR A 498 48.06 -30.66 16.04
C THR A 498 46.79 -29.83 16.08
N LEU A 499 46.52 -29.21 17.22
CA LEU A 499 45.45 -28.21 17.32
C LEU A 499 45.88 -26.96 16.55
N ILE A 500 45.06 -26.57 15.57
CA ILE A 500 45.27 -25.38 14.75
C ILE A 500 44.04 -24.51 14.92
N ARG A 501 44.25 -23.23 15.22
CA ARG A 501 43.15 -22.27 15.48
C ARG A 501 43.02 -21.23 14.39
N GLU A 502 44.13 -20.88 13.74
CA GLU A 502 44.17 -19.84 12.72
C GLU A 502 44.90 -20.32 11.46
N PRO A 503 44.47 -19.88 10.26
CA PRO A 503 45.13 -20.21 9.00
C PRO A 503 46.64 -19.97 8.96
N LYS A 504 47.07 -18.89 9.62
CA LYS A 504 48.47 -18.48 9.68
C LYS A 504 49.36 -19.54 10.36
N GLU A 505 48.83 -20.29 11.32
CA GLU A 505 49.56 -21.36 12.00
C GLU A 505 49.89 -22.51 11.04
N VAL A 506 48.95 -22.86 10.14
CA VAL A 506 49.19 -23.86 9.08
C VAL A 506 50.31 -23.38 8.18
N ALA A 507 50.19 -22.15 7.66
CA ALA A 507 51.16 -21.56 6.74
C ALA A 507 52.59 -21.54 7.30
N LEU A 508 52.74 -21.18 8.58
CA LEU A 508 54.04 -21.21 9.27
C LEU A 508 54.62 -22.63 9.34
N LYS A 509 53.80 -23.61 9.76
CA LYS A 509 54.23 -25.01 9.90
C LYS A 509 54.59 -25.64 8.55
N VAL A 510 53.78 -25.47 7.50
CA VAL A 510 54.13 -26.02 6.18
C VAL A 510 55.37 -25.35 5.60
N THR A 511 55.60 -24.06 5.84
CA THR A 511 56.80 -23.37 5.36
C THR A 511 58.07 -23.94 6.00
N GLU A 512 58.04 -24.19 7.31
CA GLU A 512 59.14 -24.84 8.03
C GLU A 512 59.42 -26.25 7.48
N LEU A 513 58.37 -27.06 7.31
CA LEU A 513 58.50 -28.42 6.77
C LEU A 513 58.98 -28.42 5.32
N LYS A 514 58.54 -27.47 4.51
CA LYS A 514 58.99 -27.27 3.13
C LYS A 514 60.48 -26.98 3.09
N GLN A 515 60.98 -26.03 3.91
CA GLN A 515 62.41 -25.73 3.98
C GLN A 515 63.24 -26.96 4.38
N TYR A 516 62.73 -27.77 5.32
CA TYR A 516 63.37 -29.02 5.70
C TYR A 516 63.34 -30.06 4.57
N ALA A 517 62.25 -30.18 3.81
CA ALA A 517 62.13 -31.07 2.66
C ALA A 517 63.16 -30.76 1.57
N LYS A 518 63.39 -29.46 1.28
CA LYS A 518 64.38 -29.01 0.29
C LYS A 518 65.83 -29.35 0.62
N THR A 519 66.14 -29.80 1.84
CA THR A 519 67.49 -30.27 2.20
C THR A 519 67.83 -31.62 1.59
N PHE A 520 66.84 -32.37 1.09
CA PHE A 520 67.02 -33.67 0.46
C PHE A 520 66.98 -33.54 -1.05
N ALA A 521 67.99 -34.07 -1.74
CA ALA A 521 68.07 -34.07 -3.21
C ALA A 521 67.24 -35.21 -3.84
N LYS A 522 65.98 -35.38 -3.44
CA LYS A 522 65.03 -36.37 -3.97
C LYS A 522 63.60 -35.95 -3.70
N SER A 523 62.67 -36.44 -4.52
CA SER A 523 61.23 -36.26 -4.28
C SER A 523 60.83 -36.92 -2.96
N LEU A 524 60.18 -36.16 -2.07
CA LEU A 524 59.93 -36.58 -0.69
C LEU A 524 58.67 -35.92 -0.12
N CYS A 525 57.96 -36.68 0.70
CA CYS A 525 56.89 -36.18 1.56
C CYS A 525 57.37 -36.13 3.01
N ILE A 526 57.19 -34.98 3.66
CA ILE A 526 57.47 -34.77 5.08
C ILE A 526 56.17 -34.37 5.78
N MET A 527 55.79 -35.15 6.79
CA MET A 527 54.62 -34.88 7.62
C MET A 527 55.05 -34.34 8.99
N ASP A 528 54.31 -33.37 9.53
CA ASP A 528 54.53 -32.90 10.90
C ASP A 528 54.34 -34.07 11.89
N ARG A 529 55.40 -34.40 12.62
CA ARG A 529 55.38 -35.45 13.66
C ARG A 529 55.19 -34.89 15.06
N ARG A 530 55.15 -33.56 15.21
CA ARG A 530 54.99 -32.89 16.51
C ARG A 530 53.54 -33.05 16.98
N ARG A 531 53.35 -33.58 18.19
CA ARG A 531 52.06 -33.53 18.88
C ARG A 531 52.05 -32.28 19.75
N THR A 532 51.13 -31.37 19.48
CA THR A 532 50.88 -30.24 20.38
C THR A 532 49.68 -30.66 21.23
N LEU A 533 49.93 -31.02 22.49
CA LEU A 533 48.91 -31.42 23.46
C LEU A 533 48.01 -30.24 23.84
#